data_AF-A0A8S3KB50-F1
#
_entry.id   AF-A0A8S3KB50-F1
#
_cell.length_a   1.000
_cell.length_b   1.000
_cell.length_c   1.000
_cell.angle_alpha   90.00
_cell.angle_beta   90.00
_cell.angle_gamma   90.00
#
_symmetry.space_group_name_H-M   'P 1'
#
loop_
_entity.id
_entity.type
_entity.pdbx_description
1 polymer ?
#
loop_
_entity_poly.entity_id
_entity_poly.type
_entity_poly.pdbx_seq_one_letter_code
_entity_poly.pdbx_strand_id
1 'polypeptide(L)' 'GVISQVDFASYGTSAGACGQMQQGTCHAANSSEIIQRVCIGQKTCSIPATSDIFGDPYY' A
#
# COMPACT_ATOMS: atom_id res chain seq x y z
N GLY A 1 1.41 12.76 -16.83
CA GLY A 1 2.37 12.15 -15.89
C GLY A 1 2.05 10.69 -15.70
N VAL A 2 3.02 9.92 -15.23
CA VAL A 2 2.82 8.55 -14.72
C VAL A 2 3.25 8.53 -13.26
N ILE A 3 2.77 7.55 -12.51
CA ILE A 3 3.21 7.29 -11.14
C ILE A 3 4.63 6.71 -11.23
N SER A 4 5.60 7.41 -10.67
CA SER A 4 7.02 7.00 -10.70
C SER A 4 7.47 6.29 -9.44
N GLN A 5 6.80 6.53 -8.31
CA GLN A 5 7.22 6.06 -6.99
C GLN A 5 6.01 5.92 -6.07
N VAL A 6 6.16 5.03 -5.09
CA VAL A 6 5.24 4.85 -3.97
C VAL A 6 6.08 4.98 -2.70
N ASP A 7 5.91 6.09 -1.97
CA ASP A 7 6.74 6.37 -0.79
C ASP A 7 6.34 5.52 0.42
N PHE A 8 5.06 5.15 0.51
CA PHE A 8 4.52 4.33 1.59
C PHE A 8 3.27 3.60 1.13
N ALA A 9 3.12 2.34 1.53
CA ALA A 9 1.89 1.57 1.38
C ALA A 9 1.74 0.57 2.52
N SER A 10 0.57 0.57 3.15
CA SER A 10 0.21 -0.35 4.23
C SER A 10 -1.27 -0.71 4.12
N TYR A 11 -1.56 -2.01 4.19
CA TYR A 11 -2.90 -2.54 4.43
C TYR A 11 -2.98 -3.09 5.86
N GLY A 12 -3.91 -2.57 6.65
CA GLY A 12 -4.01 -2.82 8.09
C GLY A 12 -4.15 -1.51 8.87
N THR A 13 -3.39 -1.36 9.96
CA THR A 13 -3.32 -0.13 10.75
C THR A 13 -2.13 0.74 10.34
N SER A 14 -2.35 2.05 10.31
CA SER A 14 -1.32 3.06 10.08
C SER A 14 -1.56 4.27 10.95
N ALA A 15 -0.49 4.98 11.31
CA ALA A 15 -0.56 6.22 12.07
C ALA A 15 0.16 7.37 11.34
N GLY A 16 0.01 8.58 11.85
CA GLY A 16 0.67 9.78 11.32
C GLY A 16 -0.22 10.58 10.36
N ALA A 17 0.42 11.52 9.66
CA ALA A 17 -0.23 12.44 8.73
C ALA A 17 0.22 12.18 7.28
N CYS A 18 -0.48 12.77 6.32
CA CYS A 18 -0.07 12.70 4.90
C CYS A 18 1.37 13.20 4.73
N GLY A 19 2.23 12.38 4.10
CA GLY A 19 3.68 12.64 3.95
C GLY A 19 4.54 12.17 5.13
N GLN A 20 3.95 11.78 6.27
CA GLN A 20 4.63 11.23 7.44
C GLN A 20 3.88 10.02 8.00
N MET A 21 3.45 9.14 7.10
CA MET A 21 2.75 7.91 7.46
C MET A 21 3.72 6.93 8.12
N GLN A 22 3.23 6.21 9.13
CA GLN A 22 3.96 5.18 9.84
C GLN A 22 3.17 3.87 9.82
N GLN A 23 3.88 2.76 9.61
CA GLN A 23 3.33 1.42 9.65
C GLN A 23 2.88 1.09 11.08
N GLY A 24 1.66 0.57 11.24
CA GLY A 24 1.15 0.05 12.51
C GLY A 24 1.57 -1.40 12.77
N THR A 25 1.12 -1.95 13.90
CA THR A 25 1.40 -3.35 14.27
C THR A 25 0.61 -4.37 13.46
N CYS A 26 -0.50 -3.96 12.85
CA CYS A 26 -1.29 -4.76 11.93
C CYS A 26 -0.94 -4.30 10.51
N HIS A 27 -0.20 -5.12 9.78
CA HIS A 27 0.28 -4.76 8.45
C HIS A 27 0.51 -6.02 7.61
N ALA A 28 -0.05 -6.04 6.40
CA ALA A 28 0.24 -7.08 5.42
C ALA A 28 1.58 -6.81 4.73
N ALA A 29 2.56 -7.71 4.90
CA ALA A 29 3.96 -7.50 4.50
C ALA A 29 4.18 -7.24 2.99
N ASN A 30 3.27 -7.72 2.15
CA ASN A 30 3.28 -7.55 0.68
C ASN A 30 2.64 -6.22 0.21
N SER A 31 2.10 -5.39 1.11
CA SER A 31 1.36 -4.16 0.75
C SER A 31 2.15 -3.28 -0.20
N SER A 32 3.42 -3.01 0.13
CA SER A 32 4.29 -2.16 -0.68
C SER A 32 4.64 -2.77 -2.02
N GLU A 33 4.95 -4.07 -2.05
CA GLU A 33 5.30 -4.78 -3.27
C GLU A 33 4.14 -4.77 -4.28
N ILE A 34 2.93 -5.08 -3.81
CA ILE A 34 1.73 -5.13 -4.66
C ILE A 34 1.43 -3.75 -5.26
N ILE A 35 1.41 -2.70 -4.43
CA ILE A 35 1.11 -1.34 -4.90
C ILE A 35 2.18 -0.87 -5.90
N GLN A 36 3.46 -1.09 -5.61
CA GLN A 36 4.54 -0.71 -6.51
C GLN A 36 4.43 -1.41 -7.86
N ARG A 37 4.20 -2.73 -7.85
CA ARG A 37 4.06 -3.54 -9.06
C ARG A 37 2.87 -3.11 -9.93
N VAL A 38 1.75 -2.75 -9.32
CA VAL A 38 0.51 -2.44 -10.07
C VAL A 38 0.47 -0.97 -10.51
N CYS A 39 0.99 -0.05 -9.69
CA CYS A 39 0.81 1.38 -9.91
C CYS A 39 1.98 2.06 -10.63
N ILE A 40 3.23 1.64 -10.42
CA ILE A 40 4.39 2.32 -11.04
C ILE A 40 4.31 2.17 -12.57
N GLY A 41 4.54 3.26 -13.28
CA GLY A 41 4.44 3.35 -14.74
C GLY A 41 3.03 3.64 -15.26
N GLN A 42 2.00 3.55 -14.41
CA GLN A 42 0.62 3.84 -14.80
C GLN A 42 0.27 5.32 -14.64
N LYS A 43 -0.63 5.83 -15.49
CA LYS A 43 -1.18 7.19 -15.36
C LYS A 43 -2.16 7.33 -14.20
N THR A 44 -2.85 6.23 -13.89
CA THR A 44 -3.85 6.13 -12.82
C THR A 44 -3.81 4.70 -12.29
N CYS A 45 -3.99 4.54 -10.98
CA CYS A 45 -4.02 3.25 -10.32
C CYS A 45 -5.21 3.20 -9.38
N SER A 46 -5.97 2.11 -9.40
CA SER A 46 -7.08 1.87 -8.47
C SER A 46 -7.03 0.40 -8.08
N ILE A 47 -6.93 0.14 -6.79
CA ILE A 47 -6.75 -1.21 -6.24
C ILE A 47 -7.74 -1.36 -5.09
N PRO A 48 -8.59 -2.40 -5.09
CA PRO A 48 -9.48 -2.69 -3.98
C PRO A 48 -8.70 -2.99 -2.69
N ALA A 49 -9.03 -2.31 -1.60
CA ALA A 49 -8.41 -2.54 -0.29
C ALA A 49 -9.02 -3.79 0.38
N THR A 50 -8.60 -4.98 -0.07
CA THR A 50 -9.17 -6.27 0.36
C THR A 50 -8.09 -7.27 0.76
N SER A 51 -8.42 -8.14 1.72
CA SER A 51 -7.53 -9.23 2.15
C SER A 51 -7.25 -10.26 1.05
N ASP A 52 -8.11 -10.38 0.03
CA ASP A 52 -7.82 -11.24 -1.13
C ASP A 52 -6.62 -10.74 -1.96
N ILE A 53 -6.39 -9.43 -1.96
CA ILE A 53 -5.29 -8.80 -2.70
C ILE A 53 -4.04 -8.71 -1.82
N PHE A 54 -4.20 -8.17 -0.61
CA PHE A 54 -3.08 -7.88 0.28
C PHE A 54 -2.79 -9.01 1.27
N GLY A 55 -3.64 -10.02 1.41
CA GLY A 55 -3.54 -10.98 2.51
C GLY A 55 -4.10 -10.42 3.81
N ASP A 56 -4.28 -11.30 4.79
CA ASP A 56 -4.76 -10.91 6.12
C ASP A 56 -3.59 -10.32 6.92
N PRO A 57 -3.66 -9.06 7.38
CA PRO A 57 -2.58 -8.44 8.14
C PRO A 57 -2.38 -9.03 9.55
N TYR A 58 -3.24 -9.96 9.99
CA TYR A 58 -3.14 -10.64 11.29
C TYR A 58 -2.69 -12.10 11.23
N TYR A 59 -2.67 -12.73 10.05
CA TYR A 59 -2.39 -14.16 9.87
C TYR A 59 -1.44 -14.45 8.70
#